data_AF-A0A537I450-F1
#
_entry.id   AF-A0A537I450-F1
#
_cell.length_a   1.000
_cell.length_b   1.000
_cell.length_c   1.000
_cell.angle_alpha   90.00
_cell.angle_beta   90.00
_cell.angle_gamma   90.00
#
_symmetry.space_group_name_H-M   'P 1'
#
loop_
_entity.id
_entity.type
_entity.pdbx_description
1 polymer ?
#
loop_
_entity_poly.entity_id
_entity_poly.type
_entity_poly.pdbx_seq_one_letter_code
_entity_poly.pdbx_strand_id
1 'polypeptide(L)'
;MKKVSIIKAVTIFIGVLMLTHSLFKCTKVGDNIQHLDRSYPSIPDSTIYAAFNDNYTIPSADVTPATNDVIKMRGVQTIVHEYCGTSNCHGGPISPKFNSYADVMKYVVAGNPSGSKLWEMITTNDFNRAMPPVNSNHELNTKDKAIIYNWIYNGARENPILADFRPAAIRLINDGCGSANCHNQGTVAGSWAEKGILGTRYSIVTTDTASFYIYDAATGAQSRYCQFINQTKLNTIWNDYKDSVKTYYSDTIGKASFRILKTFTTPWTTASRRGPLGSYDDVLMDIYIPKNIRSNSSVVYTSPGGVQYYSKSDPLNSNDCFIRRIDSTLLFLNPQTGTVNSVNGSMAYQDGGLKPSEIALIKAWYFADPNIPDVWKYGKTNTGIFKYAKSGNLIIRR
;
A
#
# COMPACT_ATOMS: atom_id res chain seq x y z
N MET A 1 -73.79 6.81 -4.28
CA MET A 1 -72.47 6.61 -3.64
C MET A 1 -71.86 5.30 -4.12
N LYS A 2 -70.72 5.32 -4.83
CA LYS A 2 -70.06 4.09 -5.30
C LYS A 2 -69.45 3.35 -4.10
N LYS A 3 -69.91 2.12 -3.84
CA LYS A 3 -69.39 1.27 -2.75
C LYS A 3 -67.94 0.88 -3.07
N VAL A 4 -66.99 1.44 -2.32
CA VAL A 4 -65.59 1.01 -2.40
C VAL A 4 -65.50 -0.36 -1.71
N SER A 5 -65.00 -1.36 -2.43
CA SER A 5 -64.79 -2.71 -1.88
C SER A 5 -63.82 -2.65 -0.68
N ILE A 6 -64.10 -3.45 0.35
CA ILE A 6 -63.26 -3.59 1.55
C ILE A 6 -61.80 -3.87 1.18
N ILE A 7 -61.56 -4.67 0.12
CA ILE A 7 -60.21 -4.97 -0.37
C ILE A 7 -59.50 -3.69 -0.84
N LYS A 8 -60.17 -2.82 -1.59
CA LYS A 8 -59.59 -1.53 -2.03
C LYS A 8 -59.30 -0.61 -0.84
N ALA A 9 -60.16 -0.59 0.17
CA ALA A 9 -59.95 0.21 1.38
C ALA A 9 -58.74 -0.29 2.19
N VAL A 10 -58.59 -1.62 2.36
CA VAL A 10 -57.45 -2.23 3.06
C VAL A 10 -56.14 -2.03 2.31
N THR A 11 -56.13 -2.17 0.97
CA THR A 11 -54.91 -1.92 0.17
C THR A 11 -54.47 -0.46 0.25
N ILE A 12 -55.42 0.49 0.21
CA ILE A 12 -55.11 1.91 0.38
C ILE A 12 -54.58 2.17 1.79
N PHE A 13 -55.22 1.61 2.83
CA PHE A 13 -54.79 1.79 4.21
C PHE A 13 -53.39 1.24 4.46
N ILE A 14 -53.08 0.01 4.01
CA ILE A 14 -51.75 -0.59 4.13
C ILE A 14 -50.73 0.19 3.28
N GLY A 15 -51.10 0.62 2.07
CA GLY A 15 -50.25 1.47 1.23
C GLY A 15 -49.89 2.80 1.92
N VAL A 16 -50.87 3.46 2.54
CA VAL A 16 -50.67 4.69 3.33
C VAL A 16 -49.85 4.40 4.60
N LEU A 17 -50.07 3.28 5.29
CA LEU A 17 -49.30 2.90 6.48
C LEU A 17 -47.83 2.61 6.15
N MET A 18 -47.56 1.95 5.03
CA MET A 18 -46.21 1.68 4.52
C MET A 18 -45.51 2.97 4.07
N LEU A 19 -46.23 3.84 3.34
CA LEU A 19 -45.73 5.17 2.94
C LEU A 19 -45.42 6.04 4.16
N THR A 20 -46.31 6.09 5.16
CA THR A 20 -46.08 6.86 6.38
C THR A 20 -44.91 6.31 7.18
N HIS A 21 -44.79 4.99 7.38
CA HIS A 21 -43.62 4.39 8.04
C HIS A 21 -42.30 4.67 7.29
N SER A 22 -42.31 4.78 5.96
CA SER A 22 -41.12 5.13 5.19
C SER A 22 -40.65 6.58 5.42
N LEU A 23 -41.57 7.49 5.78
CA LEU A 23 -41.26 8.89 6.09
C LEU A 23 -40.70 9.09 7.52
N PHE A 24 -41.00 8.19 8.47
CA PHE A 24 -40.55 8.31 9.87
C PHE A 24 -39.14 7.79 10.15
N LYS A 25 -38.46 7.15 9.18
CA LYS A 25 -37.13 6.56 9.37
C LYS A 25 -35.94 7.51 9.11
N CYS A 26 -36.19 8.75 8.70
CA CYS A 26 -35.16 9.79 8.53
C CYS A 26 -35.53 11.04 9.37
N THR A 27 -35.82 10.91 10.68
CA THR A 27 -36.20 12.04 11.55
C THR A 27 -35.07 12.43 12.50
N LYS A 28 -35.12 13.65 13.04
CA LYS A 28 -34.02 14.23 13.84
C LYS A 28 -34.19 13.98 15.35
N VAL A 29 -35.08 13.06 15.74
CA VAL A 29 -35.52 12.87 17.13
C VAL A 29 -35.33 11.41 17.55
N GLY A 30 -34.68 11.18 18.71
CA GLY A 30 -34.46 9.85 19.29
C GLY A 30 -33.92 9.92 20.73
N ASP A 31 -34.16 8.90 21.54
CA ASP A 31 -33.90 8.95 23.00
C ASP A 31 -32.43 8.69 23.40
N ASN A 32 -31.62 8.10 22.50
CA ASN A 32 -30.21 7.73 22.77
C ASN A 32 -29.17 8.80 22.39
N ILE A 33 -29.62 10.05 22.15
CA ILE A 33 -28.80 11.13 21.59
C ILE A 33 -27.77 11.70 22.60
N GLN A 34 -28.00 11.55 23.90
CA GLN A 34 -27.27 12.31 24.93
C GLN A 34 -25.78 11.93 25.10
N HIS A 35 -25.31 10.86 24.46
CA HIS A 35 -23.92 10.37 24.57
C HIS A 35 -23.22 10.19 23.21
N LEU A 36 -23.84 10.62 22.11
CA LEU A 36 -23.24 10.48 20.78
C LEU A 36 -22.29 11.66 20.51
N ASP A 37 -20.99 11.41 20.46
CA ASP A 37 -20.02 12.37 19.94
C ASP A 37 -19.68 12.04 18.49
N ARG A 38 -19.98 12.96 17.58
CA ARG A 38 -19.75 12.81 16.14
C ARG A 38 -18.45 13.47 15.68
N SER A 39 -17.73 14.10 16.59
CA SER A 39 -16.44 14.75 16.33
C SER A 39 -15.44 13.77 15.69
N TYR A 40 -14.58 14.31 14.84
CA TYR A 40 -13.45 13.58 14.26
C TYR A 40 -12.19 14.41 14.46
N PRO A 41 -11.07 13.82 14.89
CA PRO A 41 -9.81 14.56 15.00
C PRO A 41 -9.42 15.06 13.60
N SER A 42 -9.35 16.37 13.39
CA SER A 42 -9.08 17.01 12.08
C SER A 42 -7.64 16.81 11.58
N ILE A 43 -7.13 15.58 11.67
CA ILE A 43 -5.78 15.17 11.29
C ILE A 43 -5.93 14.22 10.10
N PRO A 44 -5.43 14.61 8.91
CA PRO A 44 -5.41 13.71 7.76
C PRO A 44 -4.44 12.55 8.03
N ASP A 45 -4.83 11.36 7.60
CA ASP A 45 -3.97 10.18 7.58
C ASP A 45 -3.70 9.80 6.13
N SER A 46 -2.58 10.32 5.62
CA SER A 46 -2.15 10.06 4.24
C SER A 46 -1.96 8.58 3.93
N THR A 47 -1.80 7.73 4.93
CA THR A 47 -1.60 6.29 4.74
C THR A 47 -2.90 5.56 4.39
N ILE A 48 -4.06 6.20 4.52
CA ILE A 48 -5.35 5.65 4.09
C ILE A 48 -5.53 5.90 2.60
N TYR A 49 -5.72 4.83 1.82
CA TYR A 49 -6.17 4.96 0.45
C TYR A 49 -7.63 5.43 0.44
N ALA A 50 -7.86 6.66 -0.05
CA ALA A 50 -9.16 7.31 -0.05
C ALA A 50 -9.52 7.76 -1.47
N ALA A 51 -10.41 7.02 -2.12
CA ALA A 51 -10.88 7.29 -3.47
C ALA A 51 -12.41 7.46 -3.51
N PHE A 52 -12.91 8.11 -4.55
CA PHE A 52 -14.35 8.25 -4.74
C PHE A 52 -15.01 6.91 -5.06
N ASN A 53 -14.51 6.23 -6.11
CA ASN A 53 -15.02 4.95 -6.59
C ASN A 53 -14.45 3.78 -5.80
N ASP A 54 -15.25 2.72 -5.63
CA ASP A 54 -14.83 1.49 -4.96
C ASP A 54 -13.81 0.67 -5.75
N ASN A 55 -13.82 0.86 -7.06
CA ASN A 55 -13.00 0.13 -8.00
C ASN A 55 -12.16 1.09 -8.82
N TYR A 56 -10.87 0.79 -8.95
CA TYR A 56 -9.97 1.50 -9.85
C TYR A 56 -9.07 0.49 -10.57
N THR A 57 -9.16 0.46 -11.90
CA THR A 57 -8.27 -0.38 -12.73
C THR A 57 -7.02 0.40 -13.04
N ILE A 58 -5.84 -0.18 -12.75
CA ILE A 58 -4.57 0.52 -12.96
C ILE A 58 -4.31 0.78 -14.45
N PRO A 59 -3.71 1.92 -14.85
CA PRO A 59 -3.49 2.23 -16.27
C PRO A 59 -2.61 1.22 -17.02
N SER A 60 -1.70 0.55 -16.31
CA SER A 60 -0.81 -0.49 -16.85
C SER A 60 -1.46 -1.89 -16.91
N ALA A 61 -2.74 -2.02 -16.56
CA ALA A 61 -3.47 -3.27 -16.59
C ALA A 61 -3.49 -3.88 -18.00
N ASP A 62 -3.57 -5.21 -18.03
CA ASP A 62 -3.81 -5.94 -19.26
C ASP A 62 -5.17 -5.61 -19.88
N VAL A 63 -5.37 -5.99 -21.15
CA VAL A 63 -6.66 -5.87 -21.86
C VAL A 63 -7.77 -6.57 -21.07
N THR A 64 -7.46 -7.70 -20.44
CA THR A 64 -8.31 -8.36 -19.45
C THR A 64 -7.64 -8.26 -18.09
N PRO A 65 -7.98 -7.25 -17.26
CA PRO A 65 -7.35 -7.03 -15.97
C PRO A 65 -7.41 -8.27 -15.09
N ALA A 66 -6.27 -8.64 -14.50
CA ALA A 66 -6.23 -9.65 -13.44
C ALA A 66 -6.81 -9.07 -12.13
N THR A 67 -7.10 -9.94 -11.16
CA THR A 67 -7.56 -9.50 -9.84
C THR A 67 -6.57 -8.53 -9.17
N ASN A 68 -5.27 -8.69 -9.44
CA ASN A 68 -4.20 -7.84 -8.93
C ASN A 68 -4.01 -6.53 -9.75
N ASP A 69 -4.86 -6.26 -10.75
CA ASP A 69 -4.84 -5.01 -11.53
C ASP A 69 -5.98 -4.05 -11.15
N VAL A 70 -6.88 -4.49 -10.27
CA VAL A 70 -8.05 -3.71 -9.85
C VAL A 70 -7.96 -3.47 -8.35
N ILE A 71 -7.79 -2.20 -7.99
CA ILE A 71 -7.94 -1.77 -6.61
C ILE A 71 -9.43 -1.89 -6.28
N LYS A 72 -9.76 -2.76 -5.32
CA LYS A 72 -11.10 -2.93 -4.77
C LYS A 72 -11.07 -2.57 -3.29
N MET A 73 -11.43 -1.33 -2.98
CA MET A 73 -11.48 -0.81 -1.62
C MET A 73 -12.71 0.06 -1.47
N ARG A 74 -13.30 0.07 -0.29
CA ARG A 74 -14.48 0.89 0.00
C ARG A 74 -14.16 2.37 -0.26
N GLY A 75 -14.89 2.98 -1.20
CA GLY A 75 -14.74 4.38 -1.59
C GLY A 75 -15.81 5.28 -0.99
N VAL A 76 -15.67 6.59 -1.22
CA VAL A 76 -16.61 7.60 -0.73
C VAL A 76 -18.01 7.40 -1.30
N GLN A 77 -18.14 6.94 -2.55
CA GLN A 77 -19.44 6.70 -3.17
C GLN A 77 -20.25 5.69 -2.36
N THR A 78 -19.69 4.52 -2.06
CA THR A 78 -20.37 3.50 -1.26
C THR A 78 -20.67 3.98 0.14
N ILE A 79 -19.75 4.69 0.80
CA ILE A 79 -19.99 5.26 2.13
C ILE A 79 -21.19 6.22 2.08
N VAL A 80 -21.19 7.19 1.17
CA VAL A 80 -22.29 8.16 1.06
C VAL A 80 -23.60 7.47 0.69
N HIS A 81 -23.59 6.47 -0.18
CA HIS A 81 -24.79 5.71 -0.53
C HIS A 81 -25.35 4.92 0.65
N GLU A 82 -24.49 4.23 1.40
CA GLU A 82 -24.89 3.38 2.52
C GLU A 82 -25.49 4.19 3.66
N TYR A 83 -24.88 5.33 3.99
CA TYR A 83 -25.30 6.12 5.15
C TYR A 83 -26.34 7.19 4.78
N CYS A 84 -26.24 7.82 3.60
CA CYS A 84 -27.07 8.97 3.23
C CYS A 84 -27.99 8.66 2.05
N GLY A 85 -27.49 7.95 1.03
CA GLY A 85 -28.16 7.66 -0.23
C GLY A 85 -29.14 6.48 -0.22
N THR A 86 -29.70 6.13 0.95
CA THR A 86 -30.67 5.05 1.05
C THR A 86 -32.00 5.41 0.36
N SER A 87 -32.79 4.40 -0.02
CA SER A 87 -34.08 4.57 -0.72
C SER A 87 -35.13 5.37 0.06
N ASN A 88 -34.93 5.58 1.36
CA ASN A 88 -35.83 6.35 2.21
C ASN A 88 -35.33 7.78 2.45
N CYS A 89 -34.04 8.05 2.22
CA CYS A 89 -33.46 9.38 2.38
C CYS A 89 -32.96 9.92 1.02
N HIS A 90 -31.65 10.17 0.85
CA HIS A 90 -31.11 10.84 -0.34
C HIS A 90 -31.04 9.97 -1.61
N GLY A 91 -31.33 8.67 -1.51
CA GLY A 91 -31.58 7.80 -2.67
C GLY A 91 -33.07 7.68 -3.04
N GLY A 92 -33.95 8.32 -2.26
CA GLY A 92 -35.40 8.11 -2.27
C GLY A 92 -36.21 9.30 -2.76
N PRO A 93 -37.17 9.81 -1.97
CA PRO A 93 -37.90 11.04 -2.30
C PRO A 93 -37.17 12.33 -1.87
N ILE A 94 -36.18 12.24 -0.97
CA ILE A 94 -35.53 13.42 -0.36
C ILE A 94 -34.41 13.95 -1.27
N SER A 95 -34.42 15.25 -1.55
CA SER A 95 -33.33 15.95 -2.22
C SER A 95 -32.37 16.58 -1.20
N PRO A 96 -31.07 16.73 -1.52
CA PRO A 96 -30.40 16.37 -2.78
C PRO A 96 -30.20 14.87 -2.98
N LYS A 97 -29.82 14.47 -4.20
CA LYS A 97 -29.37 13.10 -4.54
C LYS A 97 -27.86 13.01 -4.47
N PHE A 98 -27.33 11.81 -4.24
CA PHE A 98 -25.89 11.54 -4.18
C PHE A 98 -25.46 10.42 -5.14
N ASN A 99 -26.10 10.32 -6.31
CA ASN A 99 -25.95 9.17 -7.21
C ASN A 99 -24.63 9.17 -8.00
N SER A 100 -23.96 10.32 -8.09
CA SER A 100 -22.78 10.53 -8.93
C SER A 100 -21.71 11.36 -8.22
N TYR A 101 -20.48 11.31 -8.75
CA TYR A 101 -19.39 12.19 -8.32
C TYR A 101 -19.81 13.67 -8.35
N ALA A 102 -20.41 14.11 -9.46
CA ALA A 102 -20.87 15.49 -9.64
C ALA A 102 -21.92 15.91 -8.60
N ASP A 103 -22.78 14.98 -8.16
CA ASP A 103 -23.76 15.26 -7.12
C ASP A 103 -23.14 15.43 -5.74
N VAL A 104 -22.18 14.58 -5.38
CA VAL A 104 -21.45 14.68 -4.10
C VAL A 104 -20.61 15.95 -4.07
N MET A 105 -19.95 16.29 -5.19
CA MET A 105 -19.09 17.47 -5.29
C MET A 105 -19.82 18.81 -5.09
N LYS A 106 -21.14 18.88 -5.25
CA LYS A 106 -21.94 20.08 -4.90
C LYS A 106 -21.84 20.46 -3.42
N TYR A 107 -21.44 19.51 -2.57
CA TYR A 107 -21.35 19.67 -1.12
C TYR A 107 -19.91 19.57 -0.59
N VAL A 108 -18.93 19.52 -1.49
CA VAL A 108 -17.52 19.31 -1.16
C VAL A 108 -16.69 20.43 -1.75
N VAL A 109 -15.86 21.04 -0.90
CA VAL A 109 -14.80 21.94 -1.32
C VAL A 109 -13.51 21.14 -1.36
N ALA A 110 -13.04 20.81 -2.57
CA ALA A 110 -11.81 20.06 -2.79
C ALA A 110 -10.63 20.68 -2.01
N GLY A 111 -9.89 19.86 -1.27
CA GLY A 111 -8.77 20.28 -0.44
C GLY A 111 -9.15 20.95 0.88
N ASN A 112 -10.45 21.16 1.15
CA ASN A 112 -10.90 21.85 2.34
C ASN A 112 -12.05 21.09 3.03
N PRO A 113 -11.73 20.07 3.87
CA PRO A 113 -12.73 19.34 4.65
C PRO A 113 -13.58 20.28 5.53
N SER A 114 -12.96 21.22 6.24
CA SER A 114 -13.67 22.16 7.13
C SER A 114 -14.62 23.10 6.39
N GLY A 115 -14.33 23.42 5.13
CA GLY A 115 -15.22 24.21 4.26
C GLY A 115 -16.27 23.38 3.52
N SER A 116 -16.26 22.05 3.65
CA SER A 116 -17.15 21.15 2.93
C SER A 116 -18.44 20.91 3.71
N LYS A 117 -19.59 21.19 3.09
CA LYS A 117 -20.90 20.96 3.70
C LYS A 117 -21.13 19.49 4.04
N LEU A 118 -20.69 18.58 3.16
CA LEU A 118 -20.78 17.14 3.41
C LEU A 118 -20.08 16.76 4.72
N TRP A 119 -18.86 17.26 4.93
CA TRP A 119 -18.06 16.98 6.12
C TRP A 119 -18.71 17.57 7.38
N GLU A 120 -19.13 18.84 7.30
CA GLU A 120 -19.83 19.53 8.40
C GLU A 120 -21.04 18.72 8.89
N MET A 121 -21.87 18.22 7.97
CA MET A 121 -23.09 17.50 8.35
C MET A 121 -22.81 16.12 8.96
N ILE A 122 -21.73 15.44 8.57
CA ILE A 122 -21.41 14.12 9.14
C ILE A 122 -20.72 14.19 10.51
N THR A 123 -20.06 15.30 10.83
CA THR A 123 -19.33 15.49 12.10
C THR A 123 -19.98 16.45 13.09
N THR A 124 -21.01 17.20 12.72
CA THR A 124 -21.66 18.14 13.63
C THR A 124 -22.36 17.44 14.80
N ASN A 125 -22.23 18.01 16.00
CA ASN A 125 -23.00 17.62 17.20
C ASN A 125 -24.34 18.38 17.31
N ASP A 126 -24.68 19.24 16.35
CA ASP A 126 -26.05 19.72 16.18
C ASP A 126 -26.89 18.64 15.51
N PHE A 127 -27.56 17.83 16.31
CA PHE A 127 -28.35 16.68 15.84
C PHE A 127 -29.56 17.07 14.97
N ASN A 128 -29.98 18.34 14.99
CA ASN A 128 -30.98 18.85 14.04
C ASN A 128 -30.39 19.10 12.65
N ARG A 129 -29.08 19.08 12.49
CA ARG A 129 -28.38 19.26 11.21
C ARG A 129 -27.64 18.01 10.78
N ALA A 130 -27.30 17.15 11.73
CA ALA A 130 -26.47 15.99 11.53
C ALA A 130 -27.06 15.01 10.49
N MET A 131 -26.18 14.48 9.64
CA MET A 131 -26.49 13.48 8.62
C MET A 131 -25.51 12.31 8.73
N PRO A 132 -25.94 11.05 8.75
CA PRO A 132 -27.32 10.60 8.75
C PRO A 132 -28.07 11.11 9.98
N PRO A 133 -29.41 11.24 9.90
CA PRO A 133 -30.22 11.62 11.04
C PRO A 133 -29.96 10.65 12.20
N VAL A 134 -29.85 11.16 13.41
CA VAL A 134 -29.53 10.36 14.62
C VAL A 134 -30.51 9.20 14.88
N ASN A 135 -31.74 9.31 14.41
CA ASN A 135 -32.75 8.26 14.55
C ASN A 135 -32.63 7.14 13.49
N SER A 136 -31.75 7.30 12.50
CA SER A 136 -31.58 6.34 11.41
C SER A 136 -30.93 5.04 11.89
N ASN A 137 -30.31 5.04 13.08
CA ASN A 137 -29.47 3.96 13.61
C ASN A 137 -28.30 3.59 12.69
N HIS A 138 -27.93 4.47 11.75
CA HIS A 138 -26.87 4.27 10.77
C HIS A 138 -25.82 5.40 10.89
N GLU A 139 -25.05 5.38 11.97
CA GLU A 139 -23.98 6.36 12.19
C GLU A 139 -22.66 5.95 11.52
N LEU A 140 -21.94 6.92 10.96
CA LEU A 140 -20.62 6.67 10.37
C LEU A 140 -19.60 6.35 11.46
N ASN A 141 -18.90 5.23 11.29
CA ASN A 141 -17.74 4.91 12.12
C ASN A 141 -16.52 5.80 11.78
N THR A 142 -15.52 5.81 12.66
CA THR A 142 -14.30 6.61 12.50
C THR A 142 -13.52 6.30 11.21
N LYS A 143 -13.53 5.06 10.74
CA LYS A 143 -12.81 4.64 9.53
C LYS A 143 -13.46 5.22 8.27
N ASP A 144 -14.79 5.16 8.16
CA ASP A 144 -15.52 5.73 7.04
C ASP A 144 -15.41 7.26 7.03
N LYS A 145 -15.43 7.91 8.22
CA LYS A 145 -15.12 9.34 8.35
C LYS A 145 -13.70 9.64 7.87
N ALA A 146 -12.70 8.82 8.23
CA ALA A 146 -11.33 9.00 7.79
C ALA A 146 -11.18 8.91 6.26
N ILE A 147 -11.89 7.99 5.61
CA ILE A 147 -11.89 7.89 4.13
C ILE A 147 -12.47 9.15 3.50
N ILE A 148 -13.62 9.65 3.97
CA ILE A 148 -14.21 10.89 3.46
C ILE A 148 -13.27 12.08 3.71
N TYR A 149 -12.74 12.22 4.92
CA TYR A 149 -11.86 13.31 5.29
C TYR A 149 -10.62 13.36 4.38
N ASN A 150 -9.91 12.23 4.25
CA ASN A 150 -8.71 12.15 3.44
C ASN A 150 -9.00 12.35 1.95
N TRP A 151 -10.11 11.81 1.44
CA TRP A 151 -10.51 12.05 0.06
C TRP A 151 -10.75 13.55 -0.21
N ILE A 152 -11.49 14.25 0.67
CA ILE A 152 -11.69 15.70 0.53
C ILE A 152 -10.35 16.44 0.63
N TYR A 153 -9.56 16.14 1.66
CA TYR A 153 -8.25 16.76 1.91
C TYR A 153 -7.30 16.59 0.71
N ASN A 154 -7.32 15.43 0.06
CA ASN A 154 -6.49 15.14 -1.11
C ASN A 154 -7.01 15.75 -2.42
N GLY A 155 -8.06 16.59 -2.37
CA GLY A 155 -8.59 17.31 -3.52
C GLY A 155 -9.85 16.69 -4.13
N ALA A 156 -10.50 15.74 -3.43
CA ALA A 156 -11.79 15.17 -3.78
C ALA A 156 -11.92 14.71 -5.24
N ARG A 157 -10.90 14.02 -5.77
CA ARG A 157 -10.87 13.59 -7.17
C ARG A 157 -11.78 12.39 -7.41
N GLU A 158 -12.36 12.31 -8.60
CA GLU A 158 -13.12 11.13 -9.03
C GLU A 158 -12.19 9.92 -9.24
N ASN A 159 -11.04 10.17 -9.88
CA ASN A 159 -10.00 9.19 -10.11
C ASN A 159 -8.78 9.47 -9.22
N PRO A 160 -8.25 8.45 -8.53
CA PRO A 160 -7.06 8.59 -7.70
C PRO A 160 -5.82 8.87 -8.55
N ILE A 161 -4.83 9.52 -7.93
CA ILE A 161 -3.53 9.81 -8.52
C ILE A 161 -2.38 9.28 -7.64
N LEU A 162 -1.14 9.50 -8.07
CA LEU A 162 0.05 9.07 -7.34
C LEU A 162 0.08 9.49 -5.85
N ALA A 163 -0.42 10.69 -5.53
CA ALA A 163 -0.50 11.16 -4.16
C ALA A 163 -1.44 10.31 -3.29
N ASP A 164 -2.47 9.71 -3.89
CA ASP A 164 -3.41 8.81 -3.21
C ASP A 164 -2.87 7.38 -3.11
N PHE A 165 -2.05 6.95 -4.08
CA PHE A 165 -1.46 5.61 -4.07
C PHE A 165 -0.27 5.50 -3.13
N ARG A 166 0.67 6.44 -3.20
CA ARG A 166 2.02 6.28 -2.65
C ARG A 166 2.01 6.00 -1.14
N PRO A 167 1.44 6.85 -0.26
CA PRO A 167 1.64 6.64 1.16
C PRO A 167 0.93 5.37 1.65
N ALA A 168 -0.24 5.06 1.08
CA ALA A 168 -0.96 3.82 1.37
C ALA A 168 -0.23 2.56 0.87
N ALA A 169 0.38 2.61 -0.32
CA ALA A 169 1.22 1.53 -0.84
C ALA A 169 2.47 1.32 0.03
N ILE A 170 3.16 2.39 0.41
CA ILE A 170 4.34 2.30 1.29
C ILE A 170 3.96 1.74 2.65
N ARG A 171 2.82 2.16 3.25
CA ARG A 171 2.32 1.56 4.50
C ARG A 171 2.12 0.05 4.35
N LEU A 172 1.44 -0.39 3.30
CA LEU A 172 1.23 -1.83 3.03
C LEU A 172 2.54 -2.60 2.85
N ILE A 173 3.53 -1.99 2.21
CA ILE A 173 4.85 -2.61 2.03
C ILE A 173 5.57 -2.74 3.37
N ASN A 174 5.54 -1.68 4.19
CA ASN A 174 6.16 -1.69 5.50
C ASN A 174 5.50 -2.74 6.42
N ASP A 175 4.17 -2.79 6.43
CA ASP A 175 3.39 -3.71 7.27
C ASP A 175 3.46 -5.16 6.77
N GLY A 176 3.28 -5.38 5.47
CA GLY A 176 3.16 -6.71 4.87
C GLY A 176 4.50 -7.36 4.51
N CYS A 177 5.47 -6.58 4.03
CA CYS A 177 6.79 -7.10 3.64
C CYS A 177 7.83 -6.99 4.77
N GLY A 178 7.63 -6.09 5.74
CA GLY A 178 8.52 -5.82 6.87
C GLY A 178 8.64 -6.92 7.93
N SER A 179 8.17 -8.14 7.63
CA SER A 179 8.11 -9.23 8.59
C SER A 179 9.49 -9.57 9.19
N ALA A 180 9.44 -10.09 10.41
CA ALA A 180 10.61 -10.43 11.19
C ALA A 180 11.50 -11.55 10.55
N ASN A 181 11.00 -12.21 9.49
CA ASN A 181 11.77 -13.16 8.67
C ASN A 181 12.36 -12.58 7.36
N CYS A 182 11.82 -11.47 6.84
CA CYS A 182 12.12 -11.03 5.46
C CYS A 182 12.77 -9.66 5.34
N HIS A 183 12.07 -8.57 5.74
CA HIS A 183 12.55 -7.20 5.58
C HIS A 183 12.53 -6.41 6.89
N ASN A 184 13.34 -6.84 7.86
CA ASN A 184 13.49 -6.14 9.14
C ASN A 184 14.95 -5.87 9.48
N GLN A 185 15.15 -5.08 10.53
CA GLN A 185 16.46 -4.66 11.02
C GLN A 185 17.36 -5.85 11.44
N GLY A 186 16.76 -6.93 11.95
CA GLY A 186 17.47 -8.14 12.33
C GLY A 186 17.97 -8.99 11.18
N THR A 187 17.36 -8.88 9.99
CA THR A 187 17.85 -9.57 8.78
C THR A 187 19.16 -8.98 8.25
N VAL A 188 19.55 -7.78 8.69
CA VAL A 188 20.76 -7.08 8.25
C VAL A 188 21.65 -6.75 9.45
N ALA A 189 21.40 -5.61 10.08
CA ALA A 189 22.33 -5.02 11.03
C ALA A 189 22.45 -5.89 12.29
N GLY A 190 21.34 -6.42 12.81
CA GLY A 190 21.41 -7.30 13.97
C GLY A 190 22.19 -8.60 13.71
N SER A 191 22.00 -9.24 12.55
CA SER A 191 22.84 -10.38 12.15
C SER A 191 24.32 -10.01 11.98
N TRP A 192 24.64 -8.80 11.52
CA TRP A 192 26.03 -8.33 11.46
C TRP A 192 26.62 -8.05 12.84
N ALA A 193 25.83 -7.52 13.77
CA ALA A 193 26.24 -7.29 15.14
C ALA A 193 26.51 -8.60 15.87
N GLU A 194 25.62 -9.59 15.71
CA GLU A 194 25.73 -10.91 16.34
C GLU A 194 27.05 -11.60 15.99
N LYS A 195 27.51 -11.41 14.76
CA LYS A 195 28.76 -12.02 14.32
C LYS A 195 29.99 -11.13 14.60
N GLY A 196 29.84 -10.02 15.34
CA GLY A 196 30.95 -9.15 15.73
C GLY A 196 31.53 -8.31 14.60
N ILE A 197 30.87 -8.25 13.45
CA ILE A 197 31.37 -7.57 12.23
C ILE A 197 31.47 -6.07 12.44
N LEU A 198 30.53 -5.50 13.19
CA LEU A 198 30.34 -4.06 13.32
C LEU A 198 31.21 -3.44 14.44
N GLY A 199 31.80 -4.27 15.30
CA GLY A 199 32.25 -3.92 16.65
C GLY A 199 33.27 -2.77 16.73
N THR A 200 34.29 -2.75 15.87
CA THR A 200 35.35 -1.72 15.93
C THR A 200 35.04 -0.47 15.13
N ARG A 201 34.28 -0.57 14.04
CA ARG A 201 33.92 0.57 13.18
C ARG A 201 32.78 1.41 13.76
N TYR A 202 31.83 0.77 14.42
CA TYR A 202 30.62 1.41 14.93
C TYR A 202 30.54 1.41 16.46
N SER A 203 31.58 0.92 17.14
CA SER A 203 31.66 0.83 18.61
C SER A 203 30.43 0.14 19.20
N ILE A 204 30.08 -1.04 18.67
CA ILE A 204 28.90 -1.79 19.10
C ILE A 204 29.17 -2.47 20.43
N VAL A 205 28.29 -2.24 21.40
CA VAL A 205 28.28 -2.88 22.72
C VAL A 205 27.04 -3.76 22.88
N THR A 206 27.04 -4.64 23.88
CA THR A 206 25.95 -5.61 24.11
C THR A 206 24.58 -4.94 24.29
N THR A 207 24.54 -3.74 24.90
CA THR A 207 23.31 -2.96 25.11
C THR A 207 22.75 -2.30 23.84
N ASP A 208 23.46 -2.37 22.71
CA ASP A 208 22.93 -1.86 21.44
C ASP A 208 22.01 -2.84 20.73
N THR A 209 22.02 -4.12 21.15
CA THR A 209 21.32 -5.20 20.48
C THR A 209 20.43 -6.00 21.43
N ALA A 210 19.35 -6.56 20.90
CA ALA A 210 18.52 -7.55 21.57
C ALA A 210 18.31 -8.75 20.65
N SER A 211 18.03 -9.92 21.22
CA SER A 211 17.65 -11.11 20.46
C SER A 211 16.22 -11.50 20.75
N PHE A 212 15.52 -12.00 19.74
CA PHE A 212 14.19 -12.56 19.85
C PHE A 212 14.08 -13.83 19.01
N TYR A 213 13.01 -14.59 19.20
CA TYR A 213 12.77 -15.83 18.48
C TYR A 213 11.43 -15.77 17.76
N ILE A 214 11.39 -16.34 16.57
CA ILE A 214 10.16 -16.52 15.80
C ILE A 214 9.90 -18.01 15.68
N TYR A 215 8.65 -18.39 15.92
CA TYR A 215 8.16 -19.74 15.71
C TYR A 215 7.48 -19.82 14.36
N ASP A 216 7.95 -20.73 13.52
CA ASP A 216 7.24 -21.13 12.33
C ASP A 216 6.05 -22.00 12.74
N ALA A 217 4.83 -21.50 12.57
CA ALA A 217 3.63 -22.19 13.01
C ALA A 217 3.34 -23.48 12.22
N ALA A 218 3.91 -23.65 11.02
CA ALA A 218 3.68 -24.82 10.18
C ALA A 218 4.65 -25.96 10.50
N THR A 219 5.88 -25.63 10.87
CA THR A 219 6.95 -26.62 11.13
C THR A 219 7.33 -26.76 12.60
N GLY A 220 6.90 -25.82 13.46
CA GLY A 220 7.34 -25.72 14.85
C GLY A 220 8.79 -25.25 15.01
N ALA A 221 9.49 -24.93 13.91
CA ALA A 221 10.89 -24.54 13.95
C ALA A 221 11.05 -23.15 14.58
N GLN A 222 12.02 -23.02 15.48
CA GLN A 222 12.36 -21.76 16.13
C GLN A 222 13.57 -21.14 15.45
N SER A 223 13.43 -19.91 14.97
CA SER A 223 14.52 -19.12 14.38
C SER A 223 14.88 -17.95 15.29
N ARG A 224 16.16 -17.85 15.67
CA ARG A 224 16.68 -16.73 16.46
C ARG A 224 17.07 -15.56 15.55
N TYR A 225 16.68 -14.36 15.96
CA TYR A 225 17.05 -13.11 15.31
C TYR A 225 17.69 -12.16 16.32
N CYS A 226 18.84 -11.61 15.96
CA CYS A 226 19.42 -10.45 16.62
C CYS A 226 18.90 -9.18 15.93
N GLN A 227 18.58 -8.13 16.69
CA GLN A 227 18.19 -6.81 16.19
C GLN A 227 18.87 -5.71 16.98
N PHE A 228 19.02 -4.53 16.36
CA PHE A 228 19.46 -3.34 17.08
C PHE A 228 18.29 -2.73 17.85
N ILE A 229 18.53 -2.42 19.13
CA ILE A 229 17.62 -1.59 19.93
C ILE A 229 18.12 -0.14 19.98
N ASN A 230 19.42 0.08 19.75
CA ASN A 230 19.96 1.42 19.55
C ASN A 230 19.67 1.90 18.12
N GLN A 231 18.55 2.61 17.95
CA GLN A 231 18.08 3.09 16.65
C GLN A 231 19.07 4.05 15.98
N THR A 232 19.82 4.84 16.74
CA THR A 232 20.83 5.75 16.20
C THR A 232 21.92 4.98 15.48
N LYS A 233 22.52 3.98 16.15
CA LYS A 233 23.58 3.14 15.55
C LYS A 233 23.06 2.36 14.36
N LEU A 234 21.86 1.80 14.48
CA LEU A 234 21.21 1.12 13.35
C LEU A 234 21.08 2.04 12.14
N ASN A 235 20.55 3.25 12.33
CA ASN A 235 20.36 4.21 11.25
C ASN A 235 21.71 4.57 10.59
N THR A 236 22.76 4.80 11.37
CA THR A 236 24.12 5.02 10.85
C THR A 236 24.61 3.85 10.01
N ILE A 237 24.56 2.62 10.55
CA ILE A 237 25.03 1.41 9.86
C ILE A 237 24.24 1.16 8.57
N TRP A 238 22.92 1.34 8.63
CA TRP A 238 22.05 1.11 7.50
C TRP A 238 22.26 2.17 6.40
N ASN A 239 22.41 3.45 6.77
CA ASN A 239 22.72 4.50 5.81
C ASN A 239 24.09 4.30 5.16
N ASP A 240 25.13 3.97 5.93
CA ASP A 240 26.46 3.62 5.39
C ASP A 240 26.38 2.48 4.37
N TYR A 241 25.57 1.45 4.64
CA TYR A 241 25.34 0.36 3.72
C TYR A 241 24.61 0.82 2.45
N LYS A 242 23.55 1.62 2.58
CA LYS A 242 22.82 2.16 1.42
C LYS A 242 23.74 2.99 0.54
N ASP A 243 24.55 3.85 1.14
CA ASP A 243 25.49 4.71 0.42
C ASP A 243 26.58 3.89 -0.26
N SER A 244 27.13 2.88 0.42
CA SER A 244 28.06 1.91 -0.15
C SER A 244 27.48 1.24 -1.41
N VAL A 245 26.26 0.73 -1.31
CA VAL A 245 25.56 0.07 -2.43
C VAL A 245 25.31 1.03 -3.60
N LYS A 246 24.74 2.21 -3.32
CA LYS A 246 24.45 3.24 -4.34
C LYS A 246 25.73 3.70 -5.03
N THR A 247 26.80 3.89 -4.26
CA THR A 247 28.11 4.33 -4.75
C THR A 247 28.74 3.28 -5.67
N TYR A 248 28.75 2.00 -5.27
CA TYR A 248 29.29 0.91 -6.12
C TYR A 248 28.65 0.86 -7.50
N TYR A 249 27.32 0.99 -7.58
CA TYR A 249 26.60 0.91 -8.85
C TYR A 249 26.65 2.17 -9.72
N SER A 250 27.28 3.25 -9.23
CA SER A 250 27.54 4.44 -10.04
C SER A 250 28.85 4.36 -10.85
N ASP A 251 29.81 3.52 -10.45
CA ASP A 251 30.99 3.11 -11.23
C ASP A 251 31.61 1.87 -10.58
N THR A 252 31.32 0.70 -11.17
CA THR A 252 31.72 -0.60 -10.61
C THR A 252 33.24 -0.75 -10.44
N ILE A 253 34.03 -0.13 -11.33
CA ILE A 253 35.48 -0.30 -11.37
C ILE A 253 36.12 0.72 -10.44
N GLY A 254 35.82 2.01 -10.61
CA GLY A 254 36.37 3.10 -9.79
C GLY A 254 35.88 3.06 -8.34
N LYS A 255 34.70 2.47 -8.08
CA LYS A 255 34.08 2.41 -6.75
C LYS A 255 33.96 0.99 -6.20
N ALA A 256 34.80 0.09 -6.71
CA ALA A 256 34.95 -1.29 -6.21
C ALA A 256 35.20 -1.38 -4.69
N SER A 257 35.84 -0.36 -4.10
CA SER A 257 36.08 -0.24 -2.65
C SER A 257 34.81 -0.01 -1.84
N PHE A 258 33.79 0.60 -2.44
CA PHE A 258 32.47 0.85 -1.82
C PHE A 258 31.54 -0.35 -1.90
N ARG A 259 32.03 -1.52 -2.30
CA ARG A 259 31.19 -2.69 -2.46
C ARG A 259 30.67 -3.21 -1.14
N ILE A 260 29.37 -3.02 -0.88
CA ILE A 260 28.56 -3.60 0.23
C ILE A 260 29.36 -3.85 1.52
N LEU A 261 30.18 -2.89 1.94
CA LEU A 261 31.12 -3.02 3.07
C LEU A 261 32.38 -3.90 2.83
N LYS A 262 33.18 -3.58 1.80
CA LYS A 262 34.57 -4.06 1.68
C LYS A 262 35.52 -3.29 2.62
N THR A 263 35.25 -3.30 3.93
CA THR A 263 36.23 -3.04 5.01
C THR A 263 35.96 -3.89 6.26
N PHE A 264 35.37 -5.07 6.09
CA PHE A 264 35.38 -6.11 7.11
C PHE A 264 36.12 -7.30 6.50
N THR A 265 37.25 -7.64 7.09
CA THR A 265 38.18 -8.67 6.63
C THR A 265 37.48 -9.99 6.35
N THR A 266 38.05 -10.76 5.42
CA THR A 266 37.59 -12.09 5.03
C THR A 266 37.31 -12.97 6.26
N PRO A 267 36.18 -13.69 6.35
CA PRO A 267 35.09 -13.84 5.39
C PRO A 267 33.73 -13.39 5.96
N TRP A 268 33.14 -12.30 5.45
CA TRP A 268 31.76 -11.94 5.81
C TRP A 268 30.76 -12.14 4.65
N THR A 269 29.99 -13.22 4.85
CA THR A 269 28.66 -13.55 4.31
C THR A 269 28.45 -13.46 2.79
N THR A 270 28.44 -14.65 2.20
CA THR A 270 27.92 -15.04 0.90
C THR A 270 26.42 -14.75 0.67
N ALA A 271 25.68 -14.32 1.70
CA ALA A 271 24.24 -14.15 1.63
C ALA A 271 23.87 -12.66 1.62
N SER A 272 23.36 -12.18 0.47
CA SER A 272 22.67 -10.90 0.40
C SER A 272 21.54 -10.84 1.42
N ARG A 273 21.36 -9.68 2.04
CA ARG A 273 20.32 -9.43 3.03
C ARG A 273 19.43 -8.29 2.57
N ARG A 274 18.14 -8.41 2.86
CA ARG A 274 17.07 -7.62 2.24
C ARG A 274 16.95 -6.22 2.86
N GLY A 275 17.27 -6.06 4.15
CA GLY A 275 17.14 -4.79 4.85
C GLY A 275 15.73 -4.54 5.34
N PRO A 276 15.56 -3.60 6.27
CA PRO A 276 14.23 -3.07 6.57
C PRO A 276 13.66 -2.40 5.31
N LEU A 277 12.33 -2.46 5.16
CA LEU A 277 11.58 -1.58 4.26
C LEU A 277 10.90 -0.51 5.12
N GLY A 278 11.64 0.18 5.99
CA GLY A 278 11.06 1.08 7.00
C GLY A 278 10.76 2.48 6.46
N SER A 279 11.35 2.84 5.32
CA SER A 279 11.23 4.15 4.71
C SER A 279 11.11 4.07 3.19
N TYR A 280 10.64 5.16 2.58
CA TYR A 280 10.55 5.27 1.12
C TYR A 280 11.89 5.07 0.43
N ASP A 281 12.99 5.59 1.00
CA ASP A 281 14.34 5.38 0.46
C ASP A 281 14.77 3.91 0.50
N ASP A 282 14.38 3.17 1.53
CA ASP A 282 14.66 1.73 1.62
C ASP A 282 13.92 0.95 0.54
N VAL A 283 12.64 1.29 0.31
CA VAL A 283 11.82 0.69 -0.74
C VAL A 283 12.42 1.00 -2.11
N LEU A 284 12.79 2.25 -2.38
CA LEU A 284 13.46 2.62 -3.63
C LEU A 284 14.78 1.85 -3.80
N MET A 285 15.62 1.76 -2.77
CA MET A 285 16.85 0.97 -2.85
C MET A 285 16.57 -0.50 -3.23
N ASP A 286 15.48 -1.09 -2.73
CA ASP A 286 15.07 -2.46 -3.05
C ASP A 286 14.51 -2.66 -4.45
N ILE A 287 14.01 -1.58 -5.05
CA ILE A 287 13.60 -1.54 -6.46
C ILE A 287 14.82 -1.37 -7.37
N TYR A 288 15.65 -0.36 -7.11
CA TYR A 288 16.79 -0.02 -7.95
C TYR A 288 17.88 -1.07 -7.91
N ILE A 289 18.07 -1.66 -6.73
CA ILE A 289 19.16 -2.58 -6.47
C ILE A 289 18.60 -3.79 -5.71
N PRO A 290 17.86 -4.71 -6.36
CA PRO A 290 17.25 -5.84 -5.69
C PRO A 290 18.27 -6.74 -4.97
N LYS A 291 17.82 -7.45 -3.94
CA LYS A 291 18.67 -8.32 -3.10
C LYS A 291 19.67 -9.18 -3.90
N ASN A 292 19.22 -9.88 -4.94
CA ASN A 292 20.02 -10.85 -5.69
C ASN A 292 21.19 -10.24 -6.48
N ILE A 293 21.22 -8.92 -6.68
CA ILE A 293 22.34 -8.25 -7.35
C ILE A 293 23.31 -7.64 -6.33
N ARG A 294 22.83 -7.28 -5.13
CA ARG A 294 23.64 -6.70 -4.06
C ARG A 294 24.87 -7.56 -3.74
N SER A 295 24.67 -8.85 -3.49
CA SER A 295 25.78 -9.78 -3.24
C SER A 295 25.39 -11.23 -3.57
N ASN A 296 26.40 -12.06 -3.79
CA ASN A 296 26.30 -13.45 -4.18
C ASN A 296 27.26 -14.33 -3.36
N SER A 297 27.00 -15.63 -3.33
CA SER A 297 27.80 -16.60 -2.60
C SER A 297 29.09 -17.02 -3.31
N SER A 298 29.17 -16.74 -4.60
CA SER A 298 30.34 -16.99 -5.44
C SER A 298 30.77 -15.72 -6.18
N VAL A 299 32.01 -15.73 -6.67
CA VAL A 299 32.54 -14.70 -7.56
C VAL A 299 31.67 -14.66 -8.83
N VAL A 300 31.15 -13.48 -9.15
CA VAL A 300 30.27 -13.21 -10.31
C VAL A 300 31.01 -12.45 -11.40
N TYR A 301 32.01 -11.67 -11.03
CA TYR A 301 32.80 -10.86 -11.96
C TYR A 301 34.25 -10.83 -11.47
N THR A 302 35.21 -10.91 -12.38
CA THR A 302 36.62 -10.69 -12.09
C THR A 302 37.09 -9.59 -13.04
N SER A 303 37.66 -8.51 -12.51
CA SER A 303 38.14 -7.42 -13.36
C SER A 303 39.34 -7.87 -14.20
N PRO A 304 39.67 -7.14 -15.29
CA PRO A 304 40.90 -7.39 -16.05
C PRO A 304 42.17 -7.39 -15.19
N GLY A 305 42.18 -6.67 -14.07
CA GLY A 305 43.28 -6.64 -13.09
C GLY A 305 43.26 -7.77 -12.05
N GLY A 306 42.43 -8.82 -12.22
CA GLY A 306 42.39 -9.99 -11.34
C GLY A 306 41.60 -9.81 -10.04
N VAL A 307 40.95 -8.66 -9.83
CA VAL A 307 40.14 -8.42 -8.62
C VAL A 307 38.84 -9.20 -8.74
N GLN A 308 38.53 -10.03 -7.75
CA GLN A 308 37.30 -10.82 -7.71
C GLN A 308 36.14 -10.06 -7.04
N TYR A 309 34.94 -10.18 -7.63
CA TYR A 309 33.71 -9.54 -7.21
C TYR A 309 32.57 -10.56 -7.08
N TYR A 310 31.93 -10.58 -5.92
CA TYR A 310 30.78 -11.41 -5.54
C TYR A 310 29.44 -10.68 -5.76
N SER A 311 29.37 -9.70 -6.64
CA SER A 311 28.16 -8.93 -6.97
C SER A 311 28.20 -8.69 -8.46
N LYS A 312 27.04 -8.51 -9.06
CA LYS A 312 26.97 -8.24 -10.49
C LYS A 312 27.55 -6.85 -10.77
N SER A 313 28.18 -6.71 -11.93
CA SER A 313 28.69 -5.42 -12.40
C SER A 313 27.56 -4.49 -12.84
N ASP A 314 26.46 -5.05 -13.33
CA ASP A 314 25.29 -4.32 -13.84
C ASP A 314 24.08 -4.57 -12.92
N PRO A 315 23.45 -3.52 -12.36
CA PRO A 315 22.28 -3.67 -11.51
C PRO A 315 21.03 -4.14 -12.30
N LEU A 316 21.05 -4.00 -13.62
CA LEU A 316 19.96 -4.40 -14.50
C LEU A 316 20.04 -5.86 -14.90
N ASN A 317 21.19 -6.52 -14.68
CA ASN A 317 21.29 -7.96 -14.81
C ASN A 317 20.65 -8.65 -13.59
N SER A 318 19.39 -8.35 -13.29
CA SER A 318 18.67 -8.91 -12.17
C SER A 318 17.76 -10.04 -12.61
N ASN A 319 17.80 -11.11 -11.83
CA ASN A 319 16.84 -12.20 -11.85
C ASN A 319 15.76 -12.04 -10.76
N ASP A 320 15.53 -10.84 -10.25
CA ASP A 320 14.54 -10.54 -9.21
C ASP A 320 14.15 -9.04 -9.27
N CYS A 321 12.96 -8.68 -8.83
CA CYS A 321 12.54 -7.29 -8.69
C CYS A 321 11.45 -7.17 -7.64
N PHE A 322 11.14 -5.94 -7.25
CA PHE A 322 10.17 -5.67 -6.20
C PHE A 322 8.77 -6.23 -6.50
N ILE A 323 8.19 -5.85 -7.65
CA ILE A 323 6.81 -6.24 -8.01
C ILE A 323 6.65 -7.75 -8.17
N ARG A 324 7.63 -8.44 -8.78
CA ARG A 324 7.60 -9.90 -8.92
C ARG A 324 7.43 -10.62 -7.59
N ARG A 325 7.99 -10.07 -6.50
CA ARG A 325 7.94 -10.70 -5.18
C ARG A 325 6.54 -10.68 -4.57
N ILE A 326 5.69 -9.75 -4.99
CA ILE A 326 4.39 -9.49 -4.39
C ILE A 326 3.22 -9.70 -5.37
N ASP A 327 3.50 -10.00 -6.64
CA ASP A 327 2.47 -10.22 -7.65
C ASP A 327 2.77 -11.46 -8.50
N SER A 328 2.16 -12.58 -8.14
CA SER A 328 2.23 -13.85 -8.87
C SER A 328 1.57 -13.82 -10.25
N THR A 329 0.78 -12.80 -10.57
CA THR A 329 0.15 -12.67 -11.89
C THR A 329 1.13 -12.19 -12.97
N LEU A 330 2.34 -11.79 -12.59
CA LEU A 330 3.38 -11.30 -13.47
C LEU A 330 4.60 -12.22 -13.50
N LEU A 331 5.05 -12.54 -14.71
CA LEU A 331 6.36 -13.09 -14.99
C LEU A 331 7.35 -11.95 -15.19
N PHE A 332 8.51 -12.04 -14.54
CA PHE A 332 9.57 -11.04 -14.67
C PHE A 332 10.59 -11.43 -15.71
N LEU A 333 11.00 -10.47 -16.54
CA LEU A 333 12.08 -10.60 -17.50
C LEU A 333 13.30 -9.86 -16.95
N ASN A 334 14.48 -10.43 -17.13
CA ASN A 334 15.72 -9.78 -16.74
C ASN A 334 15.85 -8.42 -17.48
N PRO A 335 16.00 -7.29 -16.76
CA PRO A 335 16.01 -5.96 -17.38
C PRO A 335 17.16 -5.72 -18.37
N GLN A 336 18.25 -6.48 -18.24
CA GLN A 336 19.41 -6.39 -19.12
C GLN A 336 19.27 -7.27 -20.37
N THR A 337 18.79 -8.50 -20.22
CA THR A 337 18.81 -9.51 -21.30
C THR A 337 17.44 -9.78 -21.92
N GLY A 338 16.35 -9.33 -21.30
CA GLY A 338 14.97 -9.62 -21.73
C GLY A 338 14.56 -11.09 -21.55
N THR A 339 15.41 -11.94 -20.97
CA THR A 339 15.08 -13.35 -20.76
C THR A 339 14.07 -13.51 -19.63
N VAL A 340 13.02 -14.29 -19.89
CA VAL A 340 11.99 -14.62 -18.90
C VAL A 340 12.62 -15.41 -17.77
N ASN A 341 12.33 -14.99 -16.55
CA ASN A 341 12.67 -15.74 -15.37
C ASN A 341 11.57 -16.78 -15.09
N SER A 342 11.89 -18.07 -15.23
CA SER A 342 10.91 -19.17 -15.13
C SER A 342 10.39 -19.44 -13.71
N VAL A 343 10.97 -18.80 -12.70
CA VAL A 343 10.59 -19.00 -11.31
C VAL A 343 9.71 -17.83 -10.88
N ASN A 344 8.43 -18.04 -10.53
CA ASN A 344 7.70 -16.98 -9.83
C ASN A 344 8.28 -16.85 -8.42
N GLY A 345 8.84 -15.69 -8.11
CA GLY A 345 9.41 -15.46 -6.79
C GLY A 345 8.28 -15.15 -5.84
N SER A 346 7.83 -16.12 -5.04
CA SER A 346 6.98 -15.80 -3.90
C SER A 346 7.84 -15.23 -2.78
N MET A 347 7.29 -14.29 -2.02
CA MET A 347 7.76 -14.05 -0.66
C MET A 347 7.47 -15.29 0.23
N ALA A 348 7.74 -15.22 1.54
CA ALA A 348 7.51 -16.34 2.47
C ALA A 348 6.06 -16.89 2.41
N TYR A 349 5.13 -16.10 1.88
CA TYR A 349 3.79 -16.48 1.45
C TYR A 349 3.61 -16.15 -0.03
N GLN A 350 2.76 -16.89 -0.77
CA GLN A 350 2.34 -16.47 -2.11
C GLN A 350 1.82 -15.02 -2.04
N ASP A 351 2.23 -14.18 -3.00
CA ASP A 351 1.94 -12.74 -3.05
C ASP A 351 2.34 -11.94 -1.79
N GLY A 352 3.26 -12.46 -0.97
CA GLY A 352 3.68 -11.80 0.26
C GLY A 352 2.61 -11.73 1.34
N GLY A 353 1.54 -12.51 1.22
CA GLY A 353 0.41 -12.47 2.16
C GLY A 353 -0.49 -11.25 1.97
N LEU A 354 -0.31 -10.50 0.88
CA LEU A 354 -1.14 -9.35 0.52
C LEU A 354 -2.40 -9.80 -0.20
N LYS A 355 -3.49 -9.05 -0.01
CA LYS A 355 -4.73 -9.23 -0.76
C LYS A 355 -4.58 -8.69 -2.19
N PRO A 356 -5.34 -9.22 -3.16
CA PRO A 356 -5.30 -8.73 -4.55
C PRO A 356 -5.44 -7.21 -4.70
N SER A 357 -6.31 -6.56 -3.93
CA SER A 357 -6.50 -5.11 -3.99
C SER A 357 -5.33 -4.32 -3.38
N GLU A 358 -4.59 -4.90 -2.44
CA GLU A 358 -3.38 -4.31 -1.85
C GLU A 358 -2.23 -4.39 -2.85
N ILE A 359 -2.11 -5.50 -3.58
CA ILE A 359 -1.15 -5.68 -4.68
C ILE A 359 -1.47 -4.67 -5.79
N ALA A 360 -2.73 -4.53 -6.19
CA ALA A 360 -3.15 -3.56 -7.19
C ALA A 360 -2.81 -2.12 -6.79
N LEU A 361 -2.98 -1.76 -5.52
CA LEU A 361 -2.61 -0.44 -5.00
C LEU A 361 -1.09 -0.20 -5.06
N ILE A 362 -0.30 -1.21 -4.69
CA ILE A 362 1.16 -1.14 -4.81
C ILE A 362 1.59 -1.01 -6.27
N LYS A 363 0.96 -1.73 -7.20
CA LYS A 363 1.22 -1.60 -8.64
C LYS A 363 0.86 -0.21 -9.17
N ALA A 364 -0.29 0.33 -8.77
CA ALA A 364 -0.72 1.67 -9.16
C ALA A 364 0.34 2.72 -8.79
N TRP A 365 0.83 2.65 -7.54
CA TRP A 365 1.97 3.47 -7.10
C TRP A 365 3.23 3.18 -7.93
N TYR A 366 3.63 1.91 -8.05
CA TYR A 366 4.90 1.52 -8.67
C TYR A 366 5.03 2.04 -10.11
N PHE A 367 3.99 1.88 -10.93
CA PHE A 367 4.03 2.32 -12.32
C PHE A 367 3.87 3.85 -12.44
N ALA A 368 3.11 4.49 -11.55
CA ALA A 368 2.89 5.94 -11.58
C ALA A 368 4.05 6.77 -10.99
N ASP A 369 4.90 6.21 -10.13
CA ASP A 369 5.89 7.00 -9.39
C ASP A 369 7.10 7.38 -10.28
N PRO A 370 7.39 8.67 -10.51
CA PRO A 370 8.54 9.09 -11.32
C PRO A 370 9.88 8.77 -10.65
N ASN A 371 9.91 8.53 -9.34
CA ASN A 371 11.14 8.11 -8.65
C ASN A 371 11.49 6.65 -8.91
N ILE A 372 10.62 5.88 -9.56
CA ILE A 372 10.95 4.54 -10.03
C ILE A 372 11.34 4.66 -11.50
N PRO A 373 12.58 4.32 -11.89
CA PRO A 373 13.05 4.47 -13.26
C PRO A 373 12.27 3.59 -14.21
N ASP A 374 12.04 4.08 -15.43
CA ASP A 374 11.35 3.32 -16.48
C ASP A 374 12.02 1.97 -16.77
N VAL A 375 13.34 1.85 -16.63
CA VAL A 375 14.01 0.56 -16.83
C VAL A 375 13.54 -0.53 -15.87
N TRP A 376 13.06 -0.15 -14.67
CA TRP A 376 12.48 -1.07 -13.68
C TRP A 376 10.96 -1.26 -13.86
N LYS A 377 10.33 -0.54 -14.79
CA LYS A 377 8.91 -0.70 -15.15
C LYS A 377 8.73 -1.40 -16.50
N TYR A 378 9.54 -1.01 -17.47
CA TYR A 378 9.36 -1.26 -18.90
C TYR A 378 10.65 -1.73 -19.59
N GLY A 379 11.79 -1.82 -18.89
CA GLY A 379 13.07 -2.23 -19.48
C GLY A 379 13.78 -1.13 -20.26
N LYS A 380 15.00 -1.42 -20.74
CA LYS A 380 15.89 -0.42 -21.39
C LYS A 380 15.32 0.20 -22.66
N THR A 381 14.56 -0.59 -23.42
CA THR A 381 14.06 -0.24 -24.76
C THR A 381 12.54 -0.21 -24.81
N ASN A 382 11.88 -0.02 -23.66
CA ASN A 382 10.42 -0.08 -23.53
C ASN A 382 9.81 -1.41 -24.04
N THR A 383 10.59 -2.49 -24.06
CA THR A 383 10.12 -3.82 -24.49
C THR A 383 9.29 -4.53 -23.43
N GLY A 384 9.17 -3.95 -22.23
CA GLY A 384 8.51 -4.55 -21.08
C GLY A 384 9.41 -5.53 -20.34
N ILE A 385 9.40 -5.45 -19.01
CA ILE A 385 10.07 -6.43 -18.13
C ILE A 385 9.10 -7.25 -17.30
N PHE A 386 7.80 -6.99 -17.47
CA PHE A 386 6.72 -7.73 -16.85
C PHE A 386 5.82 -8.30 -17.94
N LYS A 387 5.58 -9.60 -17.88
CA LYS A 387 4.67 -10.33 -18.77
C LYS A 387 3.53 -10.89 -17.94
N TYR A 388 2.29 -10.62 -18.31
CA TYR A 388 1.14 -11.23 -17.63
C TYR A 388 1.19 -12.75 -17.81
N ALA A 389 1.11 -13.49 -16.71
CA ALA A 389 1.17 -14.95 -16.74
C ALA A 389 0.00 -15.56 -17.53
N LYS A 390 -1.17 -14.93 -17.47
CA LYS A 390 -2.41 -15.42 -18.12
C LYS A 390 -2.45 -15.16 -19.62
N SER A 391 -2.23 -13.91 -20.05
CA SER A 391 -2.35 -13.52 -21.47
C SER A 391 -1.03 -13.63 -22.23
N GLY A 392 0.10 -13.57 -21.51
CA GLY A 392 1.41 -13.45 -22.11
C GLY A 392 1.75 -12.05 -22.64
N ASN A 393 0.88 -11.05 -22.43
CA ASN A 393 1.14 -9.68 -22.86
C ASN A 393 2.22 -9.02 -22.01
N LEU A 394 3.08 -8.21 -22.64
CA LEU A 394 4.09 -7.41 -21.96
C LEU A 394 3.51 -6.07 -21.50
N ILE A 395 3.89 -5.64 -20.31
CA ILE A 395 3.61 -4.29 -19.83
C ILE A 395 4.63 -3.35 -20.46
N ILE A 396 4.16 -2.47 -21.34
CA ILE A 396 4.95 -1.44 -22.02
C ILE A 396 4.44 -0.05 -21.66
N ARG A 397 5.29 0.97 -21.79
CA ARG A 397 4.89 2.37 -21.68
C ARG A 397 4.00 2.71 -22.88
N ARG A 398 2.75 3.11 -22.60
CA ARG A 398 1.76 3.56 -23.57
C ARG A 398 1.88 5.06 -23.84
#